data_AF-A0A125DMF7-F1
#
_entry.id   AF-A0A125DMF7-F1
#
_cell.length_a   1.000
_cell.length_b   1.000
_cell.length_c   1.000
_cell.angle_alpha   90.00
_cell.angle_beta   90.00
_cell.angle_gamma   90.00
#
_symmetry.space_group_name_H-M   'P 1'
#
loop_
_entity.id
_entity.type
_entity.pdbx_description
1 polymer ?
#
loop_
_entity_poly.entity_id
_entity_poly.type
_entity_poly.pdbx_seq_one_letter_code
_entity_poly.pdbx_strand_id
1 'polypeptide(L)'
;MVDVKATFAKFGDEYNEFHRIESPPFRRPDLCAFVLLETLAPEEDAGMDMVSAARHDHIWLQTDIEKLSANATEEDIRTLARCGVRYDAEYDCLTMFV
;
A
#
# COMPACT_ATOMS: atom_id res chain seq x y z
N MET A 1 -7.16 11.81 -9.79
CA MET A 1 -6.65 11.75 -8.41
C MET A 1 -7.64 11.01 -7.55
N VAL A 2 -7.17 9.99 -6.87
CA VAL A 2 -7.93 9.20 -5.89
C VAL A 2 -7.65 9.75 -4.49
N ASP A 3 -8.68 9.89 -3.67
CA ASP A 3 -8.50 10.15 -2.25
C ASP A 3 -8.05 8.83 -1.59
N VAL A 4 -6.73 8.70 -1.38
CA VAL A 4 -6.10 7.46 -0.88
C VAL A 4 -6.70 7.04 0.45
N LYS A 5 -6.84 7.98 1.40
CA LYS A 5 -7.39 7.72 2.73
C LYS A 5 -8.85 7.26 2.66
N ALA A 6 -9.69 7.98 1.92
CA ALA A 6 -11.10 7.62 1.78
C ALA A 6 -11.26 6.28 1.04
N THR A 7 -10.38 5.98 0.08
CA THR A 7 -10.45 4.75 -0.72
C THR A 7 -10.00 3.52 0.08
N PHE A 8 -8.97 3.63 0.93
CA PHE A 8 -8.65 2.58 1.88
C PHE A 8 -9.80 2.34 2.87
N ALA A 9 -10.45 3.41 3.38
CA ALA A 9 -11.61 3.27 4.25
C ALA A 9 -12.80 2.60 3.55
N LYS A 10 -13.01 2.89 2.26
CA LYS A 10 -14.04 2.27 1.41
C LYS A 10 -13.84 0.76 1.25
N PHE A 11 -12.60 0.29 1.16
CA PHE A 11 -12.24 -1.13 0.97
C PHE A 11 -11.76 -1.82 2.26
N GLY A 12 -12.21 -1.35 3.43
CA GLY A 12 -11.80 -1.94 4.71
C GLY A 12 -12.15 -3.43 4.84
N ASP A 13 -13.17 -3.91 4.13
CA ASP A 13 -13.58 -5.32 4.06
C ASP A 13 -12.72 -6.19 3.14
N GLU A 14 -11.85 -5.55 2.34
CA GLU A 14 -10.88 -6.22 1.47
C GLU A 14 -9.50 -6.33 2.13
N TYR A 15 -9.33 -5.79 3.35
CA TYR A 15 -8.07 -5.79 4.07
C TYR A 15 -7.57 -7.21 4.38
N ASN A 16 -6.33 -7.52 4.00
CA ASN A 16 -5.71 -8.86 4.14
C ASN A 16 -6.40 -10.00 3.35
N GLU A 17 -7.26 -9.69 2.38
CA GLU A 17 -7.94 -10.68 1.54
C GLU A 17 -7.15 -11.04 0.26
N PHE A 18 -5.84 -11.32 0.39
CA PHE A 18 -4.93 -11.54 -0.75
C PHE A 18 -5.41 -12.62 -1.73
N HIS A 19 -6.10 -13.65 -1.22
CA HIS A 19 -6.65 -14.74 -2.03
C HIS A 19 -7.72 -14.29 -3.06
N ARG A 20 -8.23 -13.05 -2.95
CA ARG A 20 -9.18 -12.46 -3.90
C ARG A 20 -8.51 -11.71 -5.06
N ILE A 21 -7.18 -11.59 -5.07
CA ILE A 21 -6.45 -11.04 -6.21
C ILE A 21 -6.34 -12.13 -7.28
N GLU A 22 -6.89 -11.85 -8.46
CA GLU A 22 -6.79 -12.78 -9.59
C GLU A 22 -5.39 -12.73 -10.21
N SER A 23 -4.72 -13.88 -10.29
CA SER A 23 -3.41 -14.04 -10.95
C SER A 23 -2.35 -13.02 -10.47
N PRO A 24 -2.05 -12.94 -9.16
CA PRO A 24 -1.08 -11.96 -8.67
C PRO A 24 0.31 -12.23 -9.26
N PRO A 25 1.10 -11.16 -9.55
CA PRO A 25 2.42 -11.31 -10.16
C PRO A 25 3.39 -12.09 -9.27
N PHE A 26 3.17 -12.07 -7.95
CA PHE A 26 3.94 -12.82 -6.98
C PHE A 26 3.01 -13.59 -6.04
N ARG A 27 3.53 -14.66 -5.43
CA ARG A 27 2.76 -15.47 -4.46
C ARG A 27 2.70 -14.85 -3.06
N ARG A 28 3.55 -13.87 -2.78
CA ARG A 28 3.62 -13.24 -1.46
C ARG A 28 2.95 -11.86 -1.51
N PRO A 29 2.06 -11.53 -0.55
CA PRO A 29 1.33 -10.27 -0.54
C PRO A 29 2.24 -9.05 -0.35
N ASP A 30 3.23 -9.15 0.52
CA ASP A 30 4.26 -8.13 0.76
C ASP A 30 5.01 -7.74 -0.53
N LEU A 31 5.48 -8.71 -1.30
CA LEU A 31 6.14 -8.47 -2.58
C LEU A 31 5.20 -7.81 -3.60
N CYS A 32 3.92 -8.19 -3.62
CA CYS A 32 2.95 -7.55 -4.50
C CYS A 32 2.73 -6.09 -4.10
N ALA A 33 2.57 -5.82 -2.80
CA ALA A 33 2.38 -4.47 -2.29
C ALA A 33 3.59 -3.57 -2.60
N PHE A 34 4.81 -4.06 -2.34
CA PHE A 34 6.03 -3.28 -2.54
C PHE A 34 6.25 -2.93 -4.01
N VAL A 35 6.10 -3.90 -4.92
CA VAL A 35 6.26 -3.65 -6.35
C VAL A 35 5.18 -2.72 -6.89
N LEU A 36 3.93 -2.85 -6.42
CA LEU A 36 2.83 -1.97 -6.82
C LEU A 36 3.07 -0.52 -6.35
N LEU A 37 3.50 -0.33 -5.09
CA LEU A 37 3.84 1.00 -4.57
C LEU A 37 5.00 1.64 -5.33
N GLU A 38 6.08 0.90 -5.57
CA GLU A 38 7.22 1.38 -6.35
C GLU A 38 6.81 1.80 -7.78
N THR A 39 5.86 1.08 -8.38
CA THR A 39 5.35 1.38 -9.72
C THR A 39 4.50 2.65 -9.74
N LEU A 40 3.67 2.87 -8.73
CA LEU A 40 2.69 3.96 -8.68
C LEU A 40 3.29 5.26 -8.12
N ALA A 41 4.19 5.17 -7.16
CA ALA A 41 4.78 6.30 -6.46
C ALA A 41 6.28 6.06 -6.24
N PRO A 42 7.09 6.00 -7.31
CA PRO A 42 8.53 5.83 -7.18
C PRO A 42 9.13 7.03 -6.44
N GLU A 43 10.03 6.74 -5.52
CA GLU A 43 10.87 7.75 -4.88
C GLU A 43 11.85 8.32 -5.91
N GLU A 44 12.01 9.66 -5.92
CA GLU A 44 12.95 10.32 -6.83
C GLU A 44 14.40 10.23 -6.33
N ASP A 45 14.58 10.16 -5.01
CA ASP A 45 15.88 10.07 -4.37
C ASP A 45 16.27 8.60 -4.13
N ALA A 46 17.18 8.10 -4.97
CA ALA A 46 17.76 6.78 -4.81
C ALA A 46 18.49 6.67 -3.46
N GLY A 47 17.91 5.96 -2.50
CA GLY A 47 18.53 5.68 -1.19
C GLY A 47 17.59 5.59 0.00
N MET A 48 16.31 5.93 -0.15
CA MET A 48 15.30 5.68 0.90
C MET A 48 14.83 4.24 0.84
N ASP A 49 14.83 3.55 1.98
CA ASP A 49 14.23 2.23 2.11
C ASP A 49 12.70 2.35 2.14
N MET A 50 11.99 1.39 1.52
CA MET A 50 10.53 1.37 1.53
C MET A 50 9.94 1.18 2.93
N VAL A 51 10.64 0.49 3.84
CA VAL A 51 10.20 0.31 5.22
C VAL A 51 10.82 1.40 6.10
N SER A 52 9.99 2.32 6.60
CA SER A 52 10.46 3.46 7.41
C SER A 52 10.44 3.19 8.91
N ALA A 53 9.57 2.28 9.38
CA ALA A 53 9.50 1.86 10.77
C ALA A 53 8.88 0.46 10.91
N ALA A 54 9.09 -0.18 12.06
CA ALA A 54 8.48 -1.46 12.41
C ALA A 54 8.14 -1.51 13.90
N ARG A 55 6.98 -2.11 14.24
CA ARG A 55 6.55 -2.31 15.62
C ARG A 55 5.53 -3.45 15.69
N HIS A 56 5.80 -4.42 16.56
CA HIS A 56 5.01 -5.66 16.66
C HIS A 56 4.89 -6.29 15.26
N ASP A 57 3.66 -6.56 14.82
CA ASP A 57 3.34 -7.21 13.55
C ASP A 57 3.00 -6.18 12.45
N HIS A 58 3.53 -4.96 12.57
CA HIS A 58 3.30 -3.88 11.62
C HIS A 58 4.60 -3.25 11.16
N ILE A 59 4.62 -2.89 9.88
CA ILE A 59 5.62 -2.01 9.27
C ILE A 59 4.93 -0.75 8.75
N TRP A 60 5.66 0.36 8.69
CA TRP A 60 5.24 1.58 8.03
C TRP A 60 6.04 1.78 6.76
N LEU A 61 5.34 2.23 5.71
CA LEU A 61 5.88 2.30 4.37
C LEU A 61 6.17 3.76 4.01
N GLN A 62 7.40 4.01 3.60
CA GLN A 62 7.80 5.26 2.97
C GLN A 62 7.20 5.29 1.56
N THR A 63 6.28 6.22 1.32
CA THR A 63 5.70 6.45 -0.01
C THR A 63 5.19 7.88 -0.10
N ASP A 64 5.29 8.48 -1.29
CA ASP A 64 4.70 9.77 -1.58
C ASP A 64 3.20 9.62 -1.83
N ILE A 65 2.39 10.02 -0.84
CA ILE A 65 0.92 9.93 -0.91
C ILE A 65 0.34 10.81 -2.02
N GLU A 66 0.97 11.94 -2.36
CA GLU A 66 0.50 12.82 -3.43
C GLU A 66 0.71 12.15 -4.80
N LYS A 67 1.88 11.55 -5.03
CA LYS A 67 2.15 10.75 -6.23
C LYS A 67 1.24 9.53 -6.32
N LEU A 68 1.06 8.82 -5.21
CA LEU A 68 0.14 7.69 -5.16
C LEU A 68 -1.29 8.13 -5.51
N SER A 69 -1.75 9.25 -4.96
CA SER A 69 -3.07 9.84 -5.28
C SER A 69 -3.20 10.20 -6.76
N ALA A 70 -2.13 10.71 -7.38
CA ALA A 70 -2.12 11.09 -8.79
C ALA A 70 -2.16 9.89 -9.73
N ASN A 71 -1.45 8.81 -9.41
CA ASN A 71 -1.19 7.70 -10.32
C ASN A 71 -2.07 6.47 -10.08
N ALA A 72 -2.54 6.24 -8.85
CA ALA A 72 -3.33 5.06 -8.52
C ALA A 72 -4.78 5.16 -9.01
N THR A 73 -5.33 3.99 -9.34
CA THR A 73 -6.77 3.77 -9.49
C THR A 73 -7.38 3.27 -8.19
N GLU A 74 -8.71 3.26 -8.08
CA GLU A 74 -9.37 2.61 -6.93
C GLU A 74 -9.04 1.12 -6.82
N GLU A 75 -8.86 0.42 -7.95
CA GLU A 75 -8.52 -1.01 -7.94
C GLU A 75 -7.09 -1.25 -7.46
N ASP A 76 -6.16 -0.33 -7.73
CA ASP A 76 -4.81 -0.39 -7.16
C ASP A 76 -4.85 -0.26 -5.63
N ILE A 77 -5.63 0.70 -5.11
CA ILE A 77 -5.82 0.85 -3.66
C ILE A 77 -6.52 -0.38 -3.06
N ARG A 78 -7.51 -0.96 -3.74
CA ARG A 78 -8.12 -2.23 -3.32
C ARG A 78 -7.11 -3.38 -3.31
N THR A 79 -6.25 -3.46 -4.32
CA THR A 79 -5.20 -4.47 -4.43
C THR A 79 -4.20 -4.32 -3.29
N LEU A 80 -3.77 -3.09 -2.97
CA LEU A 80 -2.94 -2.80 -1.80
C LEU A 80 -3.63 -3.22 -0.49
N ALA A 81 -4.92 -2.94 -0.34
CA ALA A 81 -5.70 -3.39 0.83
C ALA A 81 -5.70 -4.91 0.97
N ARG A 82 -5.93 -5.65 -0.13
CA ARG A 82 -5.85 -7.12 -0.17
C ARG A 82 -4.47 -7.67 0.15
N CYS A 83 -3.41 -6.94 -0.22
CA CYS A 83 -2.04 -7.26 0.18
C CYS A 83 -1.74 -6.96 1.66
N GLY A 84 -2.67 -6.34 2.40
CA GLY A 84 -2.50 -6.04 3.82
C GLY A 84 -2.01 -4.63 4.14
N VAL A 85 -1.99 -3.75 3.14
CA VAL A 85 -1.69 -2.32 3.32
C VAL A 85 -2.95 -1.57 3.75
N ARG A 86 -2.81 -0.60 4.65
CA ARG A 86 -3.88 0.31 5.03
C ARG A 86 -3.32 1.71 5.27
N TYR A 87 -4.21 2.69 5.31
CA TYR A 87 -3.87 4.04 5.73
C TYR A 87 -3.81 4.12 7.27
N ASP A 88 -2.70 4.60 7.81
CA ASP A 88 -2.56 4.97 9.21
C ASP A 88 -2.91 6.45 9.37
N ALA A 89 -4.09 6.72 9.94
CA ALA A 89 -4.56 8.08 10.14
C ALA A 89 -3.88 8.82 11.30
N GLU A 90 -3.17 8.11 12.19
CA GLU A 90 -2.43 8.72 13.30
C GLU A 90 -1.13 9.37 12.81
N TYR A 91 -0.42 8.67 11.92
CA TYR A 91 0.87 9.12 11.37
C TYR A 91 0.81 9.63 9.92
N ASP A 92 -0.38 9.64 9.33
CA ASP A 92 -0.64 10.12 7.97
C ASP A 92 0.22 9.42 6.90
N CYS A 93 0.33 8.10 6.99
CA CYS A 93 1.17 7.28 6.13
C CYS A 93 0.56 5.89 5.87
N LEU A 94 1.25 5.04 5.11
CA LEU A 94 0.80 3.66 4.89
C LEU A 94 1.43 2.72 5.92
N THR A 95 0.66 1.74 6.36
CA THR A 95 1.12 0.64 7.22
C THR A 95 0.68 -0.70 6.67
N MET A 96 1.46 -1.75 6.92
CA MET A 96 1.17 -3.11 6.50
C MET A 96 1.33 -4.08 7.68
N PHE A 97 0.42 -5.05 7.78
CA PHE A 97 0.58 -6.17 8.72
C PHE A 97 1.52 -7.23 8.13
N VAL A 98 2.48 -7.71 8.93
CA VAL A 98 3.53 -8.65 8.50
C VAL A 98 3.63 -9.89 9.37
#